data_AF-K2C6J3-F1
#
_entry.id   AF-K2C6J3-F1
#
_cell.length_a   1.000
_cell.length_b   1.000
_cell.length_c   1.000
_cell.angle_alpha   90.00
_cell.angle_beta   90.00
_cell.angle_gamma   90.00
#
_symmetry.space_group_name_H-M   'P 1'
#
loop_
_entity.id
_entity.type
_entity.pdbx_description
1 polymer ?
#
loop_
_entity_poly.entity_id
_entity_poly.type
_entity_poly.pdbx_seq_one_letter_code
_entity_poly.pdbx_strand_id
1 'polypeptide(L)'
;MVHTLISTVGAGWTQAQNYSADGVTGSAAGLYRDMGLMLIKVNWKPEMGVECPADQPLDVCGLTPEQKIYSIEVDVAQNTTGFSMDGHWVDASTGFTLDLYQDWKQIYGQHVFVIQDGSKIDSLEASINGWLKGTVATVQFQSSFTDQPGTAEITYIDVNTIQWKIIAAPAGEYYLPMEARLTRTAQ
;
A
#
# COMPACT_ATOMS: atom_id res chain seq x y z
N MET A 1 22.20 -7.36 -18.94
CA MET A 1 21.65 -6.10 -19.49
C MET A 1 20.61 -5.46 -18.57
N VAL A 2 19.67 -6.21 -17.99
CA VAL A 2 18.65 -5.64 -17.09
C VAL A 2 19.22 -4.93 -15.86
N HIS A 3 20.39 -5.35 -15.34
CA HIS A 3 21.05 -4.70 -14.19
C HIS A 3 21.32 -3.20 -14.36
N THR A 4 21.71 -2.76 -15.57
CA THR A 4 21.94 -1.32 -15.84
C THR A 4 20.64 -0.53 -15.80
N LEU A 5 19.52 -1.14 -16.19
CA LEU A 5 18.20 -0.52 -16.11
C LEU A 5 17.68 -0.50 -14.66
N ILE A 6 17.97 -1.54 -13.87
CA ILE A 6 17.68 -1.55 -12.42
C ILE A 6 18.38 -0.39 -11.72
N SER A 7 19.66 -0.14 -12.02
CA SER A 7 20.43 0.95 -11.38
C SER A 7 20.09 2.36 -11.89
N THR A 8 19.32 2.48 -12.96
CA THR A 8 18.94 3.77 -13.58
C THR A 8 17.43 4.00 -13.50
N VAL A 9 16.65 3.30 -14.31
CA VAL A 9 15.17 3.36 -14.33
C VAL A 9 14.57 2.92 -13.00
N GLY A 10 15.17 1.89 -12.39
CA GLY A 10 14.77 1.38 -11.08
C GLY A 10 15.36 2.14 -9.88
N ALA A 11 16.02 3.28 -10.08
CA ALA A 11 16.63 4.02 -8.98
C ALA A 11 15.58 4.39 -7.90
N GLY A 12 15.88 4.02 -6.64
CA GLY A 12 14.95 4.20 -5.52
C GLY A 12 13.85 3.14 -5.41
N TRP A 13 13.87 2.08 -6.22
CA TRP A 13 13.01 0.91 -6.09
C TRP A 13 13.82 -0.28 -5.56
N THR A 14 13.16 -1.19 -4.85
CA THR A 14 13.78 -2.40 -4.29
C THR A 14 13.52 -3.59 -5.21
N GLN A 15 14.57 -4.35 -5.56
CA GLN A 15 14.42 -5.52 -6.43
C GLN A 15 13.67 -6.66 -5.73
N ALA A 16 12.66 -7.23 -6.38
CA ALA A 16 11.95 -8.41 -5.91
C ALA A 16 12.72 -9.68 -6.29
N GLN A 17 13.33 -10.34 -5.31
CA GLN A 17 14.16 -11.55 -5.53
C GLN A 17 13.38 -12.69 -6.21
N ASN A 18 12.08 -12.79 -5.95
CA ASN A 18 11.22 -13.83 -6.50
C ASN A 18 10.69 -13.51 -7.90
N TYR A 19 10.99 -12.32 -8.42
CA TYR A 19 10.51 -11.83 -9.71
C TYR A 19 11.70 -11.53 -10.62
N SER A 20 12.51 -12.54 -10.88
CA SER A 20 13.67 -12.47 -11.77
C SER A 20 13.60 -13.59 -12.77
N ALA A 21 13.84 -13.28 -14.03
CA ALA A 21 13.99 -14.25 -15.10
C ALA A 21 15.19 -13.87 -15.95
N ASP A 22 16.03 -14.84 -16.30
CA ASP A 22 17.18 -14.59 -17.16
C ASP A 22 17.34 -15.72 -18.16
N GLY A 23 17.71 -15.36 -19.39
CA GLY A 23 17.80 -16.27 -20.52
C GLY A 23 18.65 -15.68 -21.64
N VAL A 24 19.01 -16.54 -22.60
CA VAL A 24 19.95 -16.18 -23.68
C VAL A 24 19.48 -14.95 -24.47
N THR A 25 18.18 -14.87 -24.76
CA THR A 25 17.57 -13.80 -25.59
C THR A 25 16.88 -12.72 -24.78
N GLY A 26 16.87 -12.80 -23.45
CA GLY A 26 16.24 -11.77 -22.65
C GLY A 26 16.33 -11.99 -21.15
N SER A 27 16.17 -10.90 -20.42
CA SER A 27 16.17 -10.84 -18.97
C SER A 27 14.99 -10.00 -18.51
N ALA A 28 14.40 -10.35 -17.37
CA ALA A 28 13.35 -9.58 -16.72
C ALA A 28 13.63 -9.46 -15.22
N ALA A 29 13.25 -8.32 -14.65
CA ALA A 29 13.30 -8.08 -13.21
C ALA A 29 12.04 -7.33 -12.77
N GLY A 30 11.49 -7.76 -11.63
CA GLY A 30 10.47 -7.04 -10.89
C GLY A 30 11.11 -6.20 -9.80
N LEU A 31 10.60 -4.99 -9.61
CA LEU A 31 10.98 -4.08 -8.54
C LEU A 31 9.71 -3.57 -7.86
N TYR A 32 9.79 -3.30 -6.56
CA TYR A 32 8.70 -2.72 -5.79
C TYR A 32 9.14 -1.43 -5.09
N ARG A 33 8.20 -0.52 -4.95
CA ARG A 33 8.31 0.70 -4.15
C ARG A 33 6.91 1.11 -3.74
N ASP A 34 6.68 1.30 -2.45
CA ASP A 34 5.35 1.56 -1.89
C ASP A 34 4.33 0.50 -2.37
N MET A 35 3.22 0.93 -2.98
CA MET A 35 2.21 0.07 -3.62
C MET A 35 2.40 -0.06 -5.15
N GLY A 36 3.60 0.27 -5.63
CA GLY A 36 4.02 0.12 -7.02
C GLY A 36 4.73 -1.19 -7.27
N LEU A 37 4.41 -1.80 -8.40
CA LEU A 37 5.17 -2.87 -9.05
C LEU A 37 5.68 -2.35 -10.39
N MET A 38 6.99 -2.43 -10.60
CA MET A 38 7.65 -2.16 -11.86
C MET A 38 8.21 -3.47 -12.41
N LEU A 39 7.90 -3.78 -13.68
CA LEU A 39 8.51 -4.87 -14.43
C LEU A 39 9.40 -4.27 -15.51
N ILE A 40 10.67 -4.63 -15.50
CA ILE A 40 11.63 -4.28 -16.55
C ILE A 40 11.94 -5.55 -17.32
N LYS A 41 11.69 -5.53 -18.63
CA LYS A 41 12.00 -6.64 -19.53
C LYS A 41 12.90 -6.15 -20.66
N VAL A 42 14.00 -6.86 -20.86
CA VAL A 42 14.93 -6.62 -21.97
C VAL A 42 14.98 -7.88 -22.81
N ASN A 43 14.60 -7.80 -24.07
CA ASN A 43 14.74 -8.88 -25.03
C ASN A 43 15.61 -8.43 -26.20
N TRP A 44 16.18 -9.39 -26.91
CA TRP A 44 16.83 -9.13 -28.18
C TRP A 44 16.54 -10.25 -29.18
N LYS A 45 16.59 -9.91 -30.46
CA LYS A 45 16.53 -10.87 -31.57
C LYS A 45 17.59 -10.53 -32.63
N PRO A 46 18.05 -11.51 -33.42
CA PRO A 46 18.93 -11.23 -34.55
C PRO A 46 18.28 -10.26 -35.53
N GLU A 47 19.10 -9.42 -36.18
CA GLU A 47 18.67 -8.58 -37.29
C GLU A 47 18.20 -9.42 -38.49
N MET A 48 17.30 -8.86 -39.29
CA MET A 48 16.82 -9.50 -40.51
C MET A 48 17.98 -9.79 -41.46
N GLY A 49 18.11 -11.05 -41.90
CA GLY A 49 19.17 -11.47 -42.81
C GLY A 49 20.39 -12.10 -42.13
N VAL A 50 20.40 -12.18 -40.80
CA VAL A 50 21.42 -12.95 -40.07
C VAL A 50 21.02 -14.42 -39.99
N GLU A 51 21.85 -15.30 -40.54
CA GLU A 51 21.64 -16.75 -40.50
C GLU A 51 22.33 -17.35 -39.28
N CYS A 52 21.54 -17.89 -38.36
CA CYS A 52 22.02 -18.69 -37.23
C CYS A 52 21.69 -20.18 -37.46
N PRO A 53 22.51 -21.12 -36.95
CA PRO A 53 22.20 -22.54 -37.05
C PRO A 53 20.85 -22.85 -36.38
N ALA A 54 19.92 -23.48 -37.11
CA ALA A 54 18.56 -23.73 -36.63
C ALA A 54 18.50 -24.72 -35.44
N ASP A 55 19.48 -25.63 -35.36
CA ASP A 55 19.54 -26.69 -34.35
C ASP A 55 20.46 -26.37 -33.17
N GLN A 56 20.89 -25.12 -33.03
CA GLN A 56 21.75 -24.68 -31.93
C GLN A 56 21.16 -23.49 -31.19
N PRO A 57 21.47 -23.32 -29.89
CA PRO A 57 21.03 -22.14 -29.17
C PRO A 57 21.68 -20.87 -29.74
N LEU A 58 20.97 -19.74 -29.61
CA LEU A 58 21.34 -18.49 -30.27
C LEU A 58 22.62 -17.83 -29.73
N ASP A 59 23.13 -18.28 -28.58
CA ASP A 59 24.43 -17.85 -28.05
C ASP A 59 25.60 -18.33 -28.91
N VAL A 60 25.49 -19.50 -29.55
CA VAL A 60 26.51 -20.08 -30.44
C VAL A 60 26.68 -19.26 -31.73
N CYS A 61 25.67 -18.48 -32.10
CA CYS A 61 25.69 -17.68 -33.33
C CYS A 61 26.74 -16.54 -33.31
N GLY A 62 27.29 -16.19 -32.14
CA GLY A 62 28.42 -15.25 -32.05
C GLY A 62 28.10 -13.81 -32.49
N LEU A 63 26.83 -13.42 -32.40
CA LEU A 63 26.31 -12.14 -32.89
C LEU A 63 26.98 -10.93 -32.22
N THR A 64 27.41 -9.96 -33.02
CA THR A 64 27.87 -8.66 -32.52
C THR A 64 26.68 -7.85 -31.97
N PRO A 65 26.91 -6.83 -31.12
CA PRO A 65 25.84 -5.96 -30.63
C PRO A 65 25.02 -5.30 -31.75
N GLU A 66 25.65 -4.95 -32.88
CA GLU A 66 25.00 -4.29 -34.02
C GLU A 66 24.03 -5.22 -34.75
N GLN A 67 24.27 -6.53 -34.71
CA GLN A 67 23.40 -7.56 -35.29
C GLN A 67 22.21 -7.93 -34.38
N LYS A 68 22.03 -7.24 -33.27
CA LYS A 68 20.96 -7.50 -32.29
C LYS A 68 19.98 -6.33 -32.25
N ILE A 69 18.72 -6.65 -32.47
CA ILE A 69 17.60 -5.71 -32.28
C ILE A 69 17.10 -5.89 -30.85
N TYR A 70 17.31 -4.88 -30.02
CA TYR A 70 16.86 -4.85 -28.63
C TYR A 70 15.45 -4.29 -28.50
N SER A 71 14.64 -4.91 -27.64
CA SER A 71 13.35 -4.41 -27.19
C SER A 71 13.38 -4.27 -25.68
N ILE A 72 13.11 -3.06 -25.19
CA ILE A 72 13.07 -2.73 -23.77
C ILE A 72 11.63 -2.34 -23.44
N GLU A 73 11.05 -3.05 -22.49
CA GLU A 73 9.70 -2.82 -21.98
C GLU A 73 9.79 -2.52 -20.48
N VAL A 74 9.13 -1.43 -20.07
CA VAL A 74 9.05 -1.01 -18.68
C VAL A 74 7.59 -0.80 -18.36
N ASP A 75 7.01 -1.77 -17.67
CA ASP A 75 5.64 -1.69 -17.19
C ASP A 75 5.64 -1.25 -15.74
N VAL A 76 4.89 -0.20 -15.43
CA VAL A 76 4.71 0.26 -14.06
C VAL A 76 3.23 0.20 -13.73
N ALA A 77 2.88 -0.68 -12.81
CA ALA A 77 1.56 -0.72 -12.20
C ALA A 77 1.67 -0.15 -10.79
N GLN A 78 0.98 0.95 -10.52
CA GLN A 78 0.84 1.45 -9.17
C GLN A 78 -0.59 1.21 -8.71
N ASN A 79 -0.74 0.57 -7.56
CA ASN A 79 -1.98 0.73 -6.82
C ASN A 79 -1.90 2.09 -6.11
N THR A 80 -2.22 3.15 -6.86
CA THR A 80 -2.37 4.50 -6.31
C THR A 80 -3.64 4.53 -5.47
N THR A 81 -3.58 4.05 -4.24
CA THR A 81 -4.46 4.63 -3.23
C THR A 81 -3.98 6.07 -3.09
N GLY A 82 -4.59 7.01 -3.84
CA GLY A 82 -4.43 8.46 -3.67
C GLY A 82 -5.01 8.95 -2.34
N PHE A 83 -4.95 8.10 -1.31
CA PHE A 83 -5.49 8.28 0.00
C PHE A 83 -4.61 7.59 1.02
N SER A 84 -4.35 8.31 2.10
CA SER A 84 -3.79 7.79 3.34
C SER A 84 -4.78 8.09 4.46
N MET A 85 -5.01 7.13 5.33
CA MET A 85 -5.75 7.35 6.58
C MET A 85 -4.91 8.06 7.64
N ASP A 86 -3.61 8.28 7.41
CA ASP A 86 -2.74 9.04 8.32
C ASP A 86 -3.33 10.41 8.63
N GLY A 87 -3.39 10.77 9.90
CA GLY A 87 -3.69 12.12 10.34
C GLY A 87 -4.55 12.20 11.60
N HIS A 88 -4.80 13.44 12.01
CA HIS A 88 -5.75 13.79 13.05
C HIS A 88 -7.12 14.03 12.42
N TRP A 89 -8.10 13.24 12.85
CA TRP A 89 -9.46 13.25 12.36
C TRP A 89 -10.40 13.66 13.48
N VAL A 90 -11.30 14.60 13.20
CA VAL A 90 -12.18 15.21 14.21
C VAL A 90 -13.61 15.23 13.73
N ASP A 91 -14.53 14.72 14.53
CA ASP A 91 -15.93 15.11 14.48
C ASP A 91 -16.13 16.35 15.38
N ALA A 92 -16.20 17.53 14.74
CA ALA A 92 -16.31 18.80 15.45
C ALA A 92 -17.62 18.96 16.24
N SER A 93 -18.65 18.17 15.93
CA SER A 93 -19.95 18.26 16.62
C SER A 93 -19.97 17.53 17.95
N THR A 94 -19.17 16.48 18.09
CA THR A 94 -19.12 15.62 19.28
C THR A 94 -17.80 15.72 20.04
N GLY A 95 -16.73 16.15 19.37
CA GLY A 95 -15.38 16.12 19.93
C GLY A 95 -14.73 14.73 19.90
N PHE A 96 -15.31 13.76 19.16
CA PHE A 96 -14.68 12.48 18.89
C PHE A 96 -13.50 12.65 17.94
N THR A 97 -12.34 12.16 18.32
CA THR A 97 -11.14 12.22 17.49
C THR A 97 -10.49 10.87 17.29
N LEU A 98 -9.85 10.71 16.13
CA LEU A 98 -8.97 9.60 15.81
C LEU A 98 -7.62 10.15 15.34
N ASP A 99 -6.54 9.72 15.98
CA ASP A 99 -5.20 9.85 15.42
C ASP A 99 -4.85 8.51 14.78
N LEU A 100 -4.75 8.49 13.46
CA LEU A 100 -4.51 7.29 12.69
C LEU A 100 -3.13 7.32 12.04
N TYR A 101 -2.51 6.14 11.99
CA TYR A 101 -1.28 5.84 11.31
C TYR A 101 -1.50 4.62 10.41
N GLN A 102 -0.92 4.66 9.23
CA GLN A 102 -1.04 3.67 8.19
C GLN A 102 0.35 3.21 7.76
N ASP A 103 0.65 1.94 8.04
CA ASP A 103 1.80 1.26 7.46
C ASP A 103 1.30 0.21 6.46
N TRP A 104 1.45 0.53 5.17
CA TRP A 104 0.91 -0.25 4.06
C TRP A 104 -0.61 -0.48 4.18
N LYS A 105 -1.03 -1.68 4.60
CA LYS A 105 -2.43 -2.04 4.85
C LYS A 105 -2.80 -2.03 6.32
N GLN A 106 -1.82 -1.95 7.22
CA GLN A 106 -2.09 -1.91 8.65
C GLN A 106 -2.52 -0.51 9.04
N ILE A 107 -3.66 -0.41 9.72
CA ILE A 107 -4.14 0.82 10.33
C ILE A 107 -4.02 0.67 11.83
N TYR A 108 -3.41 1.64 12.49
CA TYR A 108 -3.30 1.66 13.94
C TYR A 108 -3.36 3.10 14.45
N GLY A 109 -3.62 3.27 15.74
CA GLY A 109 -3.73 4.60 16.30
C GLY A 109 -4.48 4.62 17.61
N GLN A 110 -5.04 5.79 17.91
CA GLN A 110 -5.72 6.05 19.17
C GLN A 110 -7.01 6.84 18.93
N HIS A 111 -7.91 6.76 19.89
CA HIS A 111 -9.12 7.57 19.95
C HIS A 111 -9.12 8.44 21.20
N VAL A 112 -9.81 9.56 21.12
CA VAL A 112 -10.22 10.35 22.28
C VAL A 112 -11.69 10.70 22.12
N PHE A 113 -12.46 10.53 23.18
CA PHE A 113 -13.83 11.03 23.24
C PHE A 113 -14.14 11.63 24.60
N VAL A 114 -14.43 12.94 24.62
CA VAL A 114 -14.82 13.68 25.81
C VAL A 114 -16.34 13.80 25.85
N ILE A 115 -16.94 13.44 26.99
CA ILE A 115 -18.37 13.21 27.08
C ILE A 115 -18.89 13.78 28.39
N GLN A 116 -20.18 14.10 28.42
CA GLN A 116 -20.87 14.63 29.61
C GLN A 116 -20.14 15.87 30.16
N ASP A 117 -19.86 16.82 29.27
CA ASP A 117 -19.17 18.09 29.58
C ASP A 117 -17.81 17.90 30.29
N GLY A 118 -17.09 16.83 29.94
CA GLY A 118 -15.77 16.53 30.49
C GLY A 118 -15.77 15.68 31.75
N SER A 119 -16.93 15.24 32.24
CA SER A 119 -16.99 14.32 33.39
C SER A 119 -16.57 12.89 33.03
N LYS A 120 -16.56 12.52 31.74
CA LYS A 120 -15.99 11.26 31.23
C LYS A 120 -15.10 11.51 30.03
N ILE A 121 -13.97 10.81 30.00
CA ILE A 121 -13.02 10.79 28.88
C ILE A 121 -12.74 9.32 28.56
N ASP A 122 -13.09 8.89 27.34
CA ASP A 122 -12.73 7.58 26.81
C ASP A 122 -11.52 7.76 25.90
N SER A 123 -10.37 7.26 26.34
CA SER A 123 -9.09 7.44 25.66
C SER A 123 -8.13 6.34 26.09
N LEU A 124 -7.48 5.71 25.12
CA LEU A 124 -6.46 4.71 25.36
C LEU A 124 -5.40 4.76 24.25
N GLU A 125 -4.12 4.65 24.63
CA GLU A 125 -3.04 4.55 23.65
C GLU A 125 -3.17 3.25 22.86
N ALA A 126 -2.80 3.29 21.57
CA ALA A 126 -2.87 2.13 20.67
C ALA A 126 -4.26 1.44 20.66
N SER A 127 -5.33 2.21 20.88
CA SER A 127 -6.68 1.68 20.98
C SER A 127 -7.27 1.23 19.65
N ILE A 128 -6.67 1.56 18.51
CA ILE A 128 -7.15 1.20 17.17
C ILE A 128 -6.12 0.30 16.51
N ASN A 129 -6.54 -0.85 15.98
CA ASN A 129 -5.69 -1.74 15.19
C ASN A 129 -6.51 -2.53 14.17
N GLY A 130 -6.06 -2.58 12.92
CA GLY A 130 -6.76 -3.33 11.89
C GLY A 130 -6.09 -3.27 10.53
N TRP A 131 -6.87 -3.66 9.52
CA TRP A 131 -6.37 -3.87 8.16
C TRP A 131 -7.29 -3.26 7.11
N LEU A 132 -6.67 -2.65 6.10
CA LEU A 132 -7.29 -2.04 4.94
C LEU A 132 -7.65 -3.09 3.89
N LYS A 133 -8.88 -3.02 3.37
CA LYS A 133 -9.36 -3.74 2.18
C LYS A 133 -10.05 -2.75 1.23
N GLY A 134 -9.35 -2.33 0.18
CA GLY A 134 -9.82 -1.23 -0.67
C GLY A 134 -9.78 0.08 0.11
N THR A 135 -10.88 0.84 0.15
CA THR A 135 -11.01 2.10 0.90
C THR A 135 -11.56 1.93 2.32
N VAL A 136 -11.80 0.69 2.76
CA VAL A 136 -12.39 0.38 4.07
C VAL A 136 -11.36 -0.32 4.93
N ALA A 137 -11.09 0.21 6.12
CA ALA A 137 -10.35 -0.49 7.16
C ALA A 137 -11.33 -1.15 8.14
N THR A 138 -11.17 -2.44 8.37
CA THR A 138 -11.83 -3.11 9.51
C THR A 138 -10.85 -3.10 10.68
N VAL A 139 -11.23 -2.45 11.78
CA VAL A 139 -10.40 -2.24 12.96
C VAL A 139 -11.05 -2.83 14.20
N GLN A 140 -10.23 -3.41 15.07
CA GLN A 140 -10.58 -3.55 16.47
C GLN A 140 -10.34 -2.21 17.17
N PHE A 141 -11.25 -1.88 18.09
CA PHE A 141 -11.08 -0.73 18.96
C PHE A 141 -11.22 -1.13 20.43
N GLN A 142 -10.46 -0.46 21.29
CA GLN A 142 -10.48 -0.68 22.74
C GLN A 142 -10.89 0.60 23.47
N SER A 143 -12.04 0.58 24.13
CA SER A 143 -12.44 1.64 25.07
C SER A 143 -11.67 1.48 26.39
N SER A 144 -11.43 2.59 27.10
CA SER A 144 -10.83 2.56 28.44
C SER A 144 -11.78 2.07 29.54
N PHE A 145 -13.06 1.82 29.21
CA PHE A 145 -14.11 1.41 30.15
C PHE A 145 -14.40 -0.11 30.16
N THR A 146 -13.76 -0.86 29.27
CA THR A 146 -13.91 -2.32 29.16
C THR A 146 -12.60 -2.93 28.72
N ASP A 147 -12.37 -4.20 29.04
CA ASP A 147 -11.22 -4.99 28.55
C ASP A 147 -11.55 -5.76 27.27
N GLN A 148 -12.81 -5.72 26.83
CA GLN A 148 -13.26 -6.42 25.62
C GLN A 148 -13.21 -5.46 24.44
N PRO A 149 -12.57 -5.83 23.32
CA PRO A 149 -12.53 -4.98 22.14
C PRO A 149 -13.87 -5.01 21.40
N GLY A 150 -14.18 -3.91 20.72
CA GLY A 150 -15.21 -3.85 19.69
C GLY A 150 -14.59 -3.93 18.29
N THR A 151 -15.44 -3.99 17.28
CA THR A 151 -15.03 -3.92 15.86
C THR A 151 -15.76 -2.79 15.16
N ALA A 152 -15.02 -2.01 14.38
CA ALA A 152 -15.54 -0.92 13.58
C ALA A 152 -14.98 -0.94 12.15
N GLU A 153 -15.65 -0.22 11.27
CA GLU A 153 -15.17 0.12 9.95
C GLU A 153 -14.82 1.60 9.89
N ILE A 154 -13.66 1.90 9.28
CA ILE A 154 -13.26 3.24 8.88
C ILE A 154 -13.28 3.26 7.35
N THR A 155 -14.23 3.98 6.76
CA THR A 155 -14.32 4.16 5.31
C THR A 155 -13.69 5.48 4.93
N TYR A 156 -12.68 5.43 4.07
CA TYR A 156 -12.13 6.61 3.44
C TYR A 156 -13.11 7.15 2.39
N ILE A 157 -13.53 8.41 2.55
CA ILE A 157 -14.44 9.08 1.62
C ILE A 157 -13.63 9.95 0.65
N ASP A 158 -12.79 10.84 1.19
CA ASP A 158 -11.90 11.73 0.45
C ASP A 158 -10.75 12.23 1.34
N VAL A 159 -9.87 13.08 0.81
CA VAL A 159 -8.66 13.56 1.50
C VAL A 159 -8.94 14.22 2.85
N ASN A 160 -10.12 14.80 3.01
CA ASN A 160 -10.52 15.52 4.21
C ASN A 160 -11.59 14.79 5.01
N THR A 161 -12.07 13.62 4.58
CA THR A 161 -13.22 12.96 5.20
C THR A 161 -13.04 11.46 5.36
N ILE A 162 -13.30 10.96 6.57
CA ILE A 162 -13.55 9.54 6.86
C ILE A 162 -14.92 9.33 7.51
N GLN A 163 -15.46 8.13 7.35
CA GLN A 163 -16.65 7.67 8.06
C GLN A 163 -16.25 6.53 9.02
N TRP A 164 -16.57 6.71 10.30
CA TRP A 164 -16.48 5.69 11.33
C TRP A 164 -17.85 5.01 11.52
N LYS A 165 -17.85 3.69 11.74
CA LYS A 165 -19.03 2.91 12.09
C LYS A 165 -18.67 1.67 12.91
N ILE A 166 -19.23 1.54 14.10
CA ILE A 166 -19.15 0.30 14.89
C ILE A 166 -20.03 -0.77 14.22
N ILE A 167 -19.44 -1.93 13.95
CA ILE A 167 -20.14 -3.10 13.37
C ILE A 167 -20.36 -4.21 14.41
N ALA A 168 -19.56 -4.23 15.47
CA ALA A 168 -19.76 -5.07 16.64
C ALA A 168 -19.33 -4.29 17.89
N ALA A 169 -20.27 -3.99 18.77
CA ALA A 169 -19.97 -3.29 20.02
C ALA A 169 -19.21 -4.22 20.99
N PRO A 170 -18.29 -3.67 21.80
CA PRO A 170 -17.67 -4.42 22.88
C PRO A 170 -18.72 -4.79 23.94
N ALA A 171 -18.46 -5.87 24.68
CA ALA A 171 -19.23 -6.15 25.89
C ALA A 171 -18.83 -5.15 27.00
N GLY A 172 -19.80 -4.69 27.78
CA GLY A 172 -19.58 -3.75 28.88
C GLY A 172 -19.85 -2.28 28.51
N GLU A 173 -19.35 -1.37 29.34
CA GLU A 173 -19.47 0.07 29.13
C GLU A 173 -18.42 0.53 28.11
N TYR A 174 -18.86 1.35 27.15
CA TYR A 174 -18.01 2.01 26.15
C TYR A 174 -18.73 3.28 25.69
N TYR A 175 -17.97 4.20 25.10
CA TYR A 175 -18.54 5.47 24.71
C TYR A 175 -18.28 5.94 23.30
N LEU A 176 -17.38 5.28 22.56
CA LEU A 176 -17.15 5.62 21.16
C LEU A 176 -18.49 5.64 20.39
N PRO A 177 -18.72 6.64 19.52
CA PRO A 177 -19.99 6.80 18.84
C PRO A 177 -20.26 5.60 17.90
N MET A 178 -21.52 5.22 17.77
CA MET A 178 -21.93 4.12 16.87
C MET A 178 -21.56 4.44 15.41
N GLU A 179 -21.73 5.70 15.01
CA GLU A 179 -21.32 6.24 13.71
C GLU A 179 -20.82 7.68 13.90
N ALA A 180 -19.80 8.07 13.15
CA ALA A 180 -19.31 9.45 13.14
C ALA A 180 -18.69 9.78 11.79
N ARG A 181 -18.87 11.02 11.34
CA ARG A 181 -18.18 11.54 10.16
C ARG A 181 -17.08 12.50 10.64
N LEU A 182 -15.83 12.13 10.39
CA LEU A 182 -14.69 12.89 10.88
C LEU A 182 -14.00 13.60 9.71
N THR A 183 -13.50 14.80 10.00
CA THR A 183 -12.73 15.60 9.05
C THR A 183 -11.27 15.71 9.45
N ARG A 184 -10.37 15.69 8.49
CA ARG A 184 -8.94 15.87 8.73
C ARG A 184 -8.68 17.33 9.11
N THR A 185 -7.96 17.57 10.20
CA THR A 185 -7.44 18.90 10.50
C THR A 185 -5.99 18.99 10.01
N ALA A 186 -5.60 20.17 9.52
CA ALA A 186 -4.19 20.46 9.35
C ALA A 186 -3.52 20.42 10.74
N GLN A 187 -2.45 19.64 10.88
CA GLN A 187 -1.55 19.75 12.03
C GLN A 187 -0.84 21.10 12.03
#